data_AF-A0A075HCY8-F1
#
_entry.id   AF-A0A075HCY8-F1
#
_cell.length_a   1.000
_cell.length_b   1.000
_cell.length_c   1.000
_cell.angle_alpha   90.00
_cell.angle_beta   90.00
_cell.angle_gamma   90.00
#
_symmetry.space_group_name_H-M   'P 1'
#
loop_
_entity.id
_entity.type
_entity.pdbx_description
1 polymer ?
#
loop_
_entity_poly.entity_id
_entity_poly.type
_entity_poly.pdbx_seq_one_letter_code
_entity_poly.pdbx_strand_id
1 'polypeptide(L)'
;MAKQYQRRLINNKVAYLKIADSDIKNINTVIFDCDGVLINSKNSYDKCIELTISYILKNILNKQFINFKISKSTLELFRQTGGFNNDYKFCYIVILKIISMIPSSLAIDYEQEYGRINAKNISDSFKRLESIKLNRISVYKKI
;
A
#
# COMPACT_ATOMS: atom_id res chain seq x y z
N MET A 1 -5.08 2.00 35.85
CA MET A 1 -5.05 3.47 35.59
C MET A 1 -4.24 3.72 34.34
N ALA A 2 -4.79 4.42 33.33
CA ALA A 2 -4.02 4.79 32.15
C ALA A 2 -2.89 5.76 32.56
N LYS A 3 -1.63 5.43 32.27
CA LYS A 3 -0.49 6.33 32.55
C LYS A 3 -0.67 7.63 31.75
N GLN A 4 -1.04 8.70 32.45
CA GLN A 4 -1.29 10.02 31.87
C GLN A 4 0.04 10.72 31.57
N TYR A 5 0.14 11.38 30.42
CA TYR A 5 1.33 12.15 30.06
C TYR A 5 1.41 13.43 30.90
N GLN A 6 2.58 13.73 31.47
CA GLN A 6 2.88 15.00 32.10
C GLN A 6 3.51 15.95 31.08
N ARG A 7 2.94 17.15 30.93
CA ARG A 7 3.48 18.19 30.05
C ARG A 7 4.56 19.00 30.79
N ARG A 8 5.69 19.27 30.13
CA ARG A 8 6.79 20.12 30.61
C ARG A 8 7.23 21.08 29.52
N LEU A 9 7.84 22.18 29.93
CA LEU A 9 8.51 23.13 29.04
C LEU A 9 10.02 23.00 29.29
N ILE A 10 10.76 22.63 28.25
CA ILE A 10 12.22 22.48 28.28
C ILE A 10 12.75 23.31 27.11
N ASN A 11 13.59 24.31 27.39
CA ASN A 11 14.17 25.21 26.38
C ASN A 11 13.11 25.80 25.42
N ASN A 12 12.00 26.30 25.99
CA ASN A 12 10.83 26.81 25.25
C ASN A 12 10.12 25.81 24.32
N LYS A 13 10.43 24.51 24.43
CA LYS A 13 9.75 23.43 23.71
C LYS A 13 8.91 22.60 24.66
N VAL A 14 7.78 22.11 24.16
CA VAL A 14 6.89 21.25 24.93
C VAL A 14 7.44 19.82 24.90
N ALA A 15 7.60 19.22 26.07
CA ALA A 15 7.92 17.81 26.25
C ALA A 15 6.78 17.10 26.99
N TYR A 16 6.54 15.84 26.65
CA TYR A 16 5.55 14.99 27.30
C TYR A 16 6.24 13.79 27.93
N LEU A 17 6.05 13.58 29.22
CA LEU A 17 6.68 12.51 29.97
C LEU A 17 5.63 11.48 30.40
N LYS A 18 5.93 10.20 30.18
CA LYS A 18 5.11 9.06 30.64
C LYS A 18 5.79 8.29 31.79
N ILE A 19 6.85 8.86 32.34
CA ILE A 19 7.65 8.34 33.44
C ILE A 19 7.62 9.34 34.60
N ALA A 20 7.83 8.89 35.84
CA ALA A 20 7.90 9.79 36.98
C ALA A 20 9.26 10.52 36.99
N ASP A 21 9.28 11.76 37.49
CA ASP A 21 10.50 12.57 37.57
C ASP A 21 11.59 11.90 38.42
N SER A 22 11.20 11.10 39.43
CA SER A 22 12.11 10.29 40.26
C SER A 22 12.87 9.24 39.45
N ASP A 23 12.24 8.69 38.42
CA ASP A 23 12.77 7.54 37.67
C ASP A 23 13.78 7.99 36.62
N ILE A 24 13.70 9.25 36.18
CA ILE A 24 14.60 9.85 35.17
C ILE A 24 16.06 9.78 35.63
N LYS A 25 16.31 10.05 36.92
CA LYS A 25 17.67 10.08 37.49
C LYS A 25 18.37 8.72 37.45
N ASN A 26 17.60 7.64 37.33
CA ASN A 26 18.12 6.27 37.32
C ASN A 26 18.28 5.70 35.90
N ILE A 27 18.02 6.49 34.85
CA ILE A 27 18.18 6.05 33.47
C ILE A 27 19.66 6.08 33.10
N ASN A 28 20.22 4.91 32.77
CA ASN A 28 21.60 4.77 32.29
C ASN A 28 21.70 4.44 30.79
N THR A 29 20.58 4.10 30.15
CA THR A 29 20.51 3.68 28.76
C THR A 29 19.30 4.34 28.10
N VAL A 30 19.50 4.89 26.90
CA VAL A 30 18.44 5.45 26.08
C VAL A 30 18.42 4.72 24.75
N ILE A 31 17.26 4.18 24.39
CA ILE A 31 17.03 3.50 23.11
C ILE A 31 16.05 4.35 22.32
N PHE A 32 16.42 4.71 21.10
CA PHE A 32 15.57 5.45 20.18
C PHE A 32 15.00 4.50 19.14
N ASP A 33 13.71 4.64 18.86
CA ASP A 33 13.14 4.11 17.63
C ASP A 33 13.67 4.92 16.43
N CYS A 34 13.63 4.35 15.23
CA CYS A 34 14.03 5.03 14.01
C CYS A 34 12.87 5.85 13.45
N ASP A 35 11.80 5.18 13.07
CA ASP A 35 10.69 5.78 12.33
C ASP A 35 9.78 6.60 13.24
N GLY A 36 9.62 7.89 12.91
CA GLY A 36 8.81 8.81 13.72
C GLY A 36 9.52 9.33 14.98
N VAL A 37 10.78 8.94 15.22
CA VAL A 37 11.63 9.46 16.31
C VAL A 37 12.91 10.08 15.75
N LEU A 38 13.80 9.28 15.17
CA LEU A 38 15.05 9.77 14.55
C LEU A 38 14.85 10.24 13.11
N ILE A 39 13.90 9.63 12.38
CA ILE A 39 13.66 9.87 10.96
C ILE A 39 12.17 10.13 10.72
N ASN A 40 11.86 11.14 9.92
CA ASN A 40 10.50 11.35 9.42
C ASN A 40 10.27 10.52 8.14
N SER A 41 9.71 9.33 8.28
CA SER A 41 9.49 8.36 7.20
C SER A 41 8.03 8.27 6.73
N LYS A 42 7.09 9.02 7.32
CA LYS A 42 5.65 8.89 7.00
C LYS A 42 5.37 9.10 5.50
N ASN A 43 6.01 10.08 4.87
CA ASN A 43 5.78 10.38 3.46
C ASN A 43 6.43 9.34 2.51
N SER A 44 7.53 8.69 2.90
CA SER A 44 8.21 7.73 2.03
C SER A 44 7.42 6.44 1.88
N TYR A 45 6.85 5.92 2.97
CA TYR A 45 6.03 4.71 2.93
C TYR A 45 4.74 4.92 2.13
N ASP A 46 3.99 5.99 2.43
CA ASP A 46 2.76 6.33 1.72
C ASP A 46 3.03 6.49 0.22
N LYS A 47 4.13 7.15 -0.15
CA LYS A 47 4.50 7.36 -1.55
C LYS A 47 4.90 6.06 -2.25
N CYS A 48 5.60 5.17 -1.56
CA CYS A 48 5.98 3.86 -2.08
C CYS A 48 4.74 3.00 -2.38
N ILE A 49 3.74 3.01 -1.50
CA ILE A 49 2.46 2.33 -1.71
C ILE A 49 1.77 2.86 -2.98
N GLU A 50 1.64 4.18 -3.12
CA GLU A 50 1.00 4.81 -4.29
C GLU A 50 1.69 4.43 -5.60
N LEU A 51 3.03 4.51 -5.61
CA LEU A 51 3.85 4.17 -6.79
C LEU A 51 3.74 2.69 -7.14
N THR A 52 3.77 1.80 -6.14
CA THR A 52 3.67 0.34 -6.34
C THR A 52 2.33 -0.03 -6.95
N ILE A 53 1.23 0.46 -6.38
CA ILE A 53 -0.12 0.20 -6.91
C ILE A 53 -0.26 0.76 -8.32
N SER A 54 0.19 2.01 -8.55
CA SER A 54 0.14 2.64 -9.87
C SER A 54 0.94 1.85 -10.92
N TYR A 55 2.15 1.40 -10.56
CA TYR A 55 3.01 0.63 -11.43
C TYR A 55 2.39 -0.71 -11.82
N ILE A 56 1.86 -1.47 -10.85
CA ILE A 56 1.26 -2.77 -11.12
C ILE A 56 -0.01 -2.62 -11.98
N LEU A 57 -0.91 -1.71 -11.62
CA LEU A 57 -2.15 -1.50 -12.38
C LEU A 57 -1.89 -1.01 -13.81
N LYS A 58 -0.89 -0.15 -14.01
CA LYS A 58 -0.46 0.28 -15.35
C LYS A 58 -0.06 -0.91 -16.22
N ASN A 59 0.71 -1.84 -15.67
CA ASN A 59 1.17 -3.02 -16.39
C ASN A 59 0.04 -4.03 -16.65
N ILE A 60 -0.88 -4.22 -15.69
CA ILE A 60 -2.01 -5.16 -15.85
C ILE A 60 -3.05 -4.62 -16.85
N LEU A 61 -3.38 -3.33 -16.78
CA LEU A 61 -4.51 -2.76 -17.53
C LEU A 61 -4.12 -2.10 -18.85
N ASN A 62 -2.82 -2.10 -19.19
CA ASN A 62 -2.24 -1.42 -20.37
C ASN A 62 -2.78 0.01 -20.59
N LYS A 63 -3.09 0.69 -19.47
CA LYS A 63 -3.77 1.99 -19.45
C LYS A 63 -3.06 2.93 -18.50
N GLN A 64 -3.11 4.21 -18.84
CA GLN A 64 -2.65 5.31 -18.01
C GLN A 64 -3.60 5.52 -16.82
N PHE A 65 -3.54 4.67 -15.80
CA PHE A 65 -3.97 5.05 -14.45
C PHE A 65 -2.94 6.03 -13.90
N ILE A 66 -3.08 7.29 -14.30
CA ILE A 66 -2.16 8.34 -13.84
C ILE A 66 -2.54 8.67 -12.40
N ASN A 67 -1.72 8.14 -11.50
CA ASN A 67 -1.61 8.46 -10.09
C ASN A 67 -2.75 7.92 -9.22
N PHE A 68 -2.62 6.64 -8.84
CA PHE A 68 -3.35 6.14 -7.68
C PHE A 68 -2.92 6.97 -6.46
N LYS A 69 -3.91 7.62 -5.83
CA LYS A 69 -3.73 8.31 -4.55
C LYS A 69 -4.57 7.62 -3.52
N ILE A 70 -3.97 7.39 -2.37
CA ILE A 70 -4.67 6.84 -1.23
C ILE A 70 -5.05 7.95 -0.27
N SER A 71 -6.28 7.91 0.24
CA SER A 71 -6.62 8.74 1.39
C SER A 71 -5.85 8.23 2.61
N LYS A 72 -5.21 9.14 3.34
CA LYS A 72 -4.48 8.81 4.58
C LYS A 72 -5.38 8.06 5.57
N SER A 73 -6.66 8.43 5.64
CA SER A 73 -7.65 7.77 6.50
C SER A 73 -7.86 6.30 6.15
N THR A 74 -7.93 5.94 4.86
CA THR A 74 -8.08 4.54 4.46
C THR A 74 -6.86 3.71 4.84
N LEU A 75 -5.64 4.21 4.60
CA LEU A 75 -4.42 3.49 4.97
C LEU A 75 -4.32 3.28 6.49
N GLU A 76 -4.62 4.32 7.27
CA GLU A 76 -4.59 4.25 8.74
C GLU A 76 -5.64 3.26 9.28
N LEU A 77 -6.86 3.25 8.73
CA LEU A 77 -7.90 2.28 9.10
C LEU A 77 -7.47 0.83 8.79
N PHE A 78 -6.85 0.57 7.65
CA PHE A 78 -6.34 -0.75 7.32
C PHE A 78 -5.25 -1.21 8.29
N ARG A 79 -4.30 -0.33 8.65
CA ARG A 79 -3.27 -0.66 9.65
C ARG A 79 -3.91 -0.97 11.01
N GLN A 80 -4.93 -0.22 11.43
CA GLN A 80 -5.63 -0.48 12.70
C GLN A 80 -6.31 -1.86 12.80
N THR A 81 -6.61 -2.52 11.67
CA THR A 81 -7.12 -3.90 11.69
C THR A 81 -6.08 -4.94 12.15
N GLY A 82 -4.80 -4.57 12.22
CA GLY A 82 -3.68 -5.46 12.57
C GLY A 82 -3.21 -6.37 11.43
N GLY A 83 -4.11 -6.82 10.55
CA GLY A 83 -3.78 -7.71 9.43
C GLY A 83 -2.98 -7.06 8.30
N PHE A 84 -3.07 -5.73 8.17
CA PHE A 84 -2.46 -4.92 7.10
C PHE A 84 -1.45 -3.90 7.61
N ASN A 85 -0.79 -4.17 8.74
CA ASN A 85 0.34 -3.37 9.22
C ASN A 85 1.56 -3.37 8.28
N ASN A 86 1.59 -4.31 7.33
CA ASN A 86 2.62 -4.37 6.31
C ASN A 86 2.12 -3.80 4.98
N ASP A 87 2.87 -2.83 4.46
CA ASP A 87 2.54 -2.08 3.25
C ASP A 87 2.38 -2.96 2.01
N TYR A 88 3.12 -4.08 1.87
CA TYR A 88 2.94 -4.96 0.70
C TYR A 88 1.58 -5.69 0.75
N LYS A 89 1.10 -6.09 1.94
CA LYS A 89 -0.23 -6.72 2.09
C LYS A 89 -1.33 -5.73 1.76
N PHE A 90 -1.13 -4.48 2.18
CA PHE A 90 -2.03 -3.39 1.84
C PHE A 90 -2.09 -3.15 0.32
N CYS A 91 -0.93 -3.06 -0.34
CA CYS A 91 -0.85 -2.93 -1.80
C CYS A 91 -1.59 -4.08 -2.50
N TYR A 92 -1.33 -5.32 -2.08
CA TYR A 92 -1.95 -6.52 -2.64
C TYR A 92 -3.48 -6.47 -2.59
N ILE A 93 -4.07 -6.21 -1.43
CA ILE A 93 -5.53 -6.21 -1.29
C ILE A 93 -6.19 -5.07 -2.07
N VAL A 94 -5.55 -3.91 -2.13
CA VAL A 94 -6.07 -2.77 -2.91
C VAL A 94 -6.05 -3.09 -4.40
N ILE A 95 -4.95 -3.67 -4.90
CA ILE A 95 -4.86 -4.09 -6.31
C ILE A 95 -5.96 -5.11 -6.62
N LEU A 96 -6.12 -6.14 -5.79
CA LEU A 96 -7.19 -7.12 -5.98
C LEU A 96 -8.57 -6.50 -5.96
N LYS A 97 -8.84 -5.57 -5.03
CA LYS A 97 -10.13 -4.88 -4.95
C LYS A 97 -10.40 -4.07 -6.21
N ILE A 98 -9.41 -3.32 -6.71
CA ILE A 98 -9.54 -2.56 -7.96
C ILE A 98 -9.83 -3.50 -9.12
N ILE A 99 -9.08 -4.61 -9.22
CA ILE A 99 -9.29 -5.62 -10.27
C ILE A 99 -10.69 -6.22 -10.19
N SER A 100 -11.21 -6.52 -8.99
CA SER A 100 -12.57 -7.05 -8.82
C SER A 100 -13.69 -6.09 -9.21
N MET A 101 -13.38 -4.79 -9.29
CA MET A 101 -14.33 -3.73 -9.66
C MET A 101 -14.26 -3.36 -11.15
N ILE A 102 -13.40 -4.04 -11.90
CA ILE A 102 -13.28 -3.85 -13.34
C ILE A 102 -14.61 -4.22 -14.03
N PRO A 103 -15.12 -3.41 -14.98
CA PRO A 103 -16.34 -3.71 -15.71
C PRO A 103 -16.30 -5.07 -16.42
N SER A 104 -17.44 -5.75 -16.47
CA SER A 104 -17.59 -7.08 -17.08
C SER A 104 -17.18 -7.12 -18.56
N SER A 105 -17.27 -6.01 -19.29
CA SER A 105 -16.75 -5.92 -20.66
C SER A 105 -15.24 -6.19 -20.75
N LEU A 106 -14.46 -5.71 -19.77
CA LEU A 106 -13.02 -5.96 -19.70
C LEU A 106 -12.72 -7.40 -19.26
N ALA A 107 -13.59 -7.98 -18.43
CA ALA A 107 -13.48 -9.39 -18.05
C ALA A 107 -13.69 -10.33 -19.24
N ILE A 108 -14.63 -10.01 -20.15
CA ILE A 108 -14.89 -10.78 -21.38
C ILE A 108 -13.67 -10.76 -22.31
N ASP A 109 -13.06 -9.60 -22.53
CA ASP A 109 -11.84 -9.48 -23.34
C ASP A 109 -10.70 -10.33 -22.77
N TYR A 110 -10.55 -10.32 -21.44
CA TYR A 110 -9.56 -11.15 -20.74
C TYR A 110 -9.88 -12.65 -20.87
N GLU A 111 -11.15 -13.04 -20.74
CA GLU A 111 -11.60 -14.44 -20.87
C GLU A 111 -11.32 -14.99 -22.27
N GLN A 112 -11.54 -14.20 -23.32
CA GLN A 112 -11.22 -14.59 -24.70
C GLN A 112 -9.71 -14.81 -24.91
N GLU A 113 -8.86 -13.91 -24.42
CA GLU A 113 -7.41 -14.07 -24.48
C GLU A 113 -6.94 -15.28 -23.66
N TYR A 114 -7.50 -15.47 -22.47
CA TYR A 114 -7.19 -16.62 -21.62
C TYR A 114 -7.57 -17.95 -22.31
N GLY A 115 -8.72 -18.01 -23.00
CA GLY A 115 -9.11 -19.15 -23.82
C GLY A 115 -8.11 -19.46 -24.94
N ARG A 116 -7.63 -18.42 -25.66
CA ARG A 116 -6.60 -18.57 -26.71
C ARG A 116 -5.29 -19.12 -26.17
N ILE A 117 -4.92 -18.75 -24.95
CA ILE A 117 -3.70 -19.23 -24.29
C ILE A 117 -3.85 -20.68 -23.85
N ASN A 118 -5.00 -21.05 -23.30
CA ASN A 118 -5.27 -22.43 -22.87
C ASN A 118 -5.23 -23.39 -24.06
N ALA A 119 -5.69 -22.96 -25.23
CA ALA A 119 -5.59 -23.73 -26.47
C ALA A 119 -4.13 -24.00 -26.90
N LYS A 120 -3.14 -23.26 -26.40
CA LYS A 120 -1.72 -23.47 -26.70
C LYS A 120 -1.07 -24.56 -25.83
N ASN A 121 -1.81 -25.20 -24.91
CA ASN A 121 -1.31 -26.27 -24.02
C ASN A 121 -0.01 -25.91 -23.27
N ILE A 122 0.18 -24.64 -22.92
CA ILE A 122 1.31 -24.22 -22.09
C ILE A 122 0.99 -24.63 -20.66
N SER A 123 1.73 -25.59 -20.09
CA SER A 123 1.52 -26.07 -18.71
C SER A 123 2.03 -25.11 -17.65
N ASP A 124 3.07 -24.35 -17.96
CA ASP A 124 3.69 -23.40 -17.05
C ASP A 124 2.88 -22.11 -16.90
N SER A 125 2.49 -21.80 -15.67
CA SER A 125 1.64 -20.65 -15.35
C SER A 125 2.30 -19.29 -15.66
N PHE A 126 3.61 -19.16 -15.53
CA PHE A 126 4.32 -17.92 -15.83
C PHE A 126 4.43 -17.71 -17.35
N LYS A 127 4.77 -18.76 -18.11
CA LYS A 127 4.80 -18.71 -19.57
C LYS A 127 3.41 -18.45 -20.16
N ARG A 128 2.35 -18.95 -19.52
CA ARG A 128 0.96 -18.60 -19.88
C ARG A 128 0.71 -17.10 -19.70
N LEU A 129 1.10 -16.53 -18.56
CA LEU A 129 0.95 -15.10 -18.30
C LEU A 129 1.74 -14.23 -19.29
N GLU A 130 3.00 -14.59 -19.60
CA GLU A 130 3.82 -13.90 -20.60
C GLU A 130 3.21 -13.97 -22.01
N SER A 131 2.45 -15.04 -22.30
CA SER A 131 1.82 -15.22 -23.61
C SER A 131 0.56 -14.38 -23.82
N ILE A 132 0.04 -13.72 -22.76
CA ILE A 132 -0.99 -12.68 -22.87
C ILE A 132 -0.36 -11.50 -23.62
N LYS A 133 -0.55 -11.46 -24.94
CA LYS A 133 -0.18 -10.29 -25.73
C LYS A 133 -1.16 -9.17 -25.35
N LEU A 134 -0.67 -8.16 -24.61
CA LEU A 134 -1.38 -6.94 -24.18
C LEU A 134 -2.01 -6.09 -25.32
N ASN A 135 -2.06 -6.61 -26.54
CA ASN A 135 -2.61 -5.93 -27.69
C ASN A 135 -4.14 -6.00 -27.70
N ARG A 136 -4.73 -4.84 -27.43
CA ARG A 136 -6.12 -4.45 -27.70
C ARG A 136 -7.14 -4.82 -26.63
N ILE A 137 -6.93 -4.31 -25.43
CA ILE A 137 -8.10 -3.88 -24.66
C ILE A 137 -8.45 -2.44 -25.07
N SER A 138 -9.11 -2.30 -26.21
CA SER A 138 -9.65 -1.03 -26.69
C SER A 138 -10.91 -0.67 -25.90
N VAL A 139 -10.74 -0.14 -24.68
CA VAL A 139 -11.87 0.27 -23.82
C VAL A 139 -12.51 1.60 -24.28
N TYR A 140 -12.10 2.16 -25.42
CA TYR A 140 -12.84 3.25 -26.05
C TYR A 140 -13.03 2.97 -27.53
N LYS A 141 -14.08 2.22 -27.86
CA LYS A 141 -14.90 2.54 -29.03
C LYS A 141 -16.20 3.16 -28.51
N LYS A 142 -16.39 4.44 -28.84
CA LYS A 142 -17.52 5.34 -28.57
C LYS A 142 -17.60 5.97 -27.18
N ILE A 143 -17.12 7.22 -27.08
CA ILE A 143 -18.02 8.40 -27.02
C ILE A 143 -17.59 9.33 -28.14
#